data_AF-A0A3S1DFZ6-F1
#
_entry.id   AF-A0A3S1DFZ6-F1
#
_cell.length_a   1.000
_cell.length_b   1.000
_cell.length_c   1.000
_cell.angle_alpha   90.00
_cell.angle_beta   90.00
_cell.angle_gamma   90.00
#
_symmetry.space_group_name_H-M   'P 1'
#
loop_
_entity.id
_entity.type
_entity.pdbx_description
1 polymer ?
#
loop_
_entity_poly.entity_id
_entity_poly.type
_entity_poly.pdbx_seq_one_letter_code
_entity_poly.pdbx_strand_id
1 'polypeptide(L)'
;MDLLTTASTVAVSSYAVLSTVYRGMQAVYSQPENVTPPSESLFGSDRWPSVDVIIPCYNEDPRTLAACLASIANQDYSGTFQVYLVDDGSGNRNAVIPVHHAYEG
;
A
#
# COMPACT_ATOMS: atom_id res chain seq x y z
N MET A 1 7.60 -32.84 32.82
CA MET A 1 7.64 -32.05 31.57
C MET A 1 8.74 -31.02 31.75
N ASP A 2 9.70 -30.97 30.83
CA ASP A 2 10.82 -30.04 30.92
C ASP A 2 10.34 -28.61 30.68
N LEU A 3 10.84 -27.66 31.46
CA LEU A 3 10.48 -26.24 31.43
C LEU A 3 10.65 -25.66 30.02
N LEU A 4 11.69 -26.09 29.29
CA LEU A 4 11.96 -25.70 27.91
C LEU A 4 10.87 -26.18 26.94
N THR A 5 10.37 -27.41 27.14
CA THR A 5 9.29 -27.99 26.34
C THR A 5 8.00 -27.23 26.58
N THR A 6 7.65 -26.97 27.84
CA THR A 6 6.44 -26.19 28.19
C THR A 6 6.50 -24.77 27.64
N ALA A 7 7.63 -24.07 27.79
CA ALA A 7 7.81 -22.72 27.26
C ALA A 7 7.70 -22.67 25.73
N SER A 8 8.31 -23.63 25.04
CA SER A 8 8.24 -23.74 23.58
C SER A 8 6.81 -24.05 23.10
N THR A 9 6.11 -24.97 23.77
CA THR A 9 4.71 -25.29 23.45
C THR A 9 3.79 -24.09 23.64
N VAL A 10 3.96 -23.32 24.72
CA VAL A 10 3.18 -22.10 24.97
C VAL A 10 3.46 -21.04 23.90
N ALA A 11 4.73 -20.82 23.53
CA ALA A 11 5.09 -19.85 22.51
C ALA A 11 4.50 -20.20 21.13
N VAL A 12 4.65 -21.46 20.69
CA VAL A 12 4.15 -21.92 19.39
C VAL A 12 2.61 -21.90 19.35
N SER A 13 1.94 -22.36 20.40
CA SER A 13 0.47 -22.34 20.47
C SER A 13 -0.08 -20.91 20.49
N SER A 14 0.55 -20.00 21.23
CA SER A 14 0.17 -18.58 21.26
C SER A 14 0.32 -17.93 19.89
N TYR A 15 1.44 -18.19 19.20
CA TYR A 15 1.67 -17.68 17.84
C TYR A 15 0.67 -18.27 16.84
N ALA A 16 0.37 -19.57 16.93
CA ALA A 16 -0.60 -20.23 16.05
C ALA A 16 -2.00 -19.61 16.19
N VAL A 17 -2.44 -19.35 17.42
CA VAL A 17 -3.73 -18.67 17.68
C VAL A 17 -3.72 -17.26 17.11
N LEU A 18 -2.70 -16.46 17.42
CA LEU A 18 -2.59 -15.07 16.95
C LEU A 18 -2.56 -14.98 15.42
N SER A 19 -1.76 -15.84 14.78
CA SER A 19 -1.65 -15.91 13.32
C SER A 19 -2.98 -16.34 12.67
N THR A 20 -3.69 -17.31 13.25
CA THR A 20 -5.00 -17.76 12.75
C THR A 20 -6.03 -16.64 12.83
N VAL A 21 -6.07 -15.93 13.96
CA VAL A 21 -6.98 -14.79 14.16
C VAL A 21 -6.66 -13.66 13.19
N TYR A 22 -5.38 -13.31 13.02
CA TYR A 22 -4.93 -12.27 12.08
C TYR A 22 -5.32 -12.61 10.63
N ARG A 23 -5.04 -13.83 10.17
CA ARG A 23 -5.40 -14.27 8.81
C ARG A 23 -6.91 -14.36 8.61
N GLY A 24 -7.66 -14.77 9.64
CA GLY A 24 -9.12 -14.76 9.63
C GLY A 24 -9.67 -13.35 9.45
N MET A 25 -9.15 -12.37 10.20
CA MET A 25 -9.49 -10.96 10.01
C MET A 25 -9.14 -10.47 8.60
N GLN A 26 -7.94 -10.77 8.12
CA GLN A 26 -7.52 -10.37 6.77
C GLN A 26 -8.47 -10.92 5.69
N ALA A 27 -8.93 -12.17 5.83
CA ALA A 27 -9.89 -12.78 4.91
C ALA A 27 -11.29 -12.14 4.97
N VAL A 28 -11.71 -11.66 6.14
CA VAL A 28 -12.99 -10.94 6.31
C VAL A 28 -12.92 -9.54 5.70
N TYR A 29 -11.77 -8.86 5.85
CA TYR A 29 -11.57 -7.51 5.32
C TYR A 29 -11.23 -7.48 3.83
N SER A 30 -10.71 -8.58 3.26
CA SER A 30 -10.54 -8.69 1.81
C SER A 30 -11.91 -8.80 1.15
N GLN A 31 -12.45 -7.68 0.67
CA GLN A 31 -13.59 -7.72 -0.24
C GLN A 31 -13.12 -8.31 -1.57
N PRO A 32 -13.86 -9.27 -2.15
CA PRO A 32 -13.66 -9.61 -3.54
C PRO A 32 -13.95 -8.35 -4.35
N GLU A 33 -12.95 -7.83 -5.06
CA GLU A 33 -13.19 -6.74 -5.99
C GLU A 33 -14.18 -7.23 -7.05
N ASN A 34 -15.41 -6.70 -7.04
CA ASN A 34 -16.32 -6.86 -8.16
C ASN A 34 -15.87 -5.89 -9.26
N VAL A 35 -14.68 -6.13 -9.81
CA VAL A 35 -14.16 -5.35 -10.93
C VAL A 35 -15.05 -5.71 -12.11
N THR A 36 -15.98 -4.80 -12.44
CA THR A 36 -16.58 -4.84 -13.77
C THR A 36 -15.42 -4.58 -14.74
N PRO A 37 -15.07 -5.52 -15.61
CA PRO A 37 -14.01 -5.27 -16.58
C PRO A 37 -14.37 -4.00 -17.35
N PRO A 38 -13.40 -3.12 -17.65
CA PRO A 38 -13.67 -1.94 -18.45
C PRO A 38 -14.42 -2.36 -19.71
N SER A 39 -15.55 -1.71 -19.98
CA SER A 39 -16.25 -1.89 -21.24
C SER A 39 -15.28 -1.54 -22.37
N GLU A 40 -14.79 -2.54 -23.10
CA GLU A 40 -13.83 -2.35 -24.21
C GLU A 40 -14.39 -1.45 -25.33
N SER A 41 -15.67 -1.07 -25.28
CA SER A 41 -16.40 -0.43 -26.38
C SER A 41 -16.42 1.12 -26.38
N LEU A 42 -15.70 1.82 -25.49
CA LEU A 42 -15.65 3.30 -25.49
C LEU A 42 -14.28 3.91 -25.80
N PHE A 43 -13.24 3.09 -25.90
CA PHE A 43 -11.92 3.57 -26.29
C PHE A 43 -11.81 3.50 -27.81
N GLY A 44 -12.06 4.64 -28.48
CA GLY A 44 -11.42 4.85 -29.78
C GLY A 44 -9.91 4.61 -29.58
N SER A 45 -9.26 3.95 -30.55
CA SER A 45 -7.88 3.49 -30.52
C SER A 45 -6.81 4.54 -30.15
N ASP A 46 -7.22 5.81 -29.99
CA ASP A 46 -6.37 6.98 -29.81
C ASP A 46 -6.51 7.64 -28.42
N ARG A 47 -7.35 7.14 -27.50
CA ARG A 47 -7.57 7.79 -26.20
C ARG A 47 -7.03 6.96 -25.03
N TRP A 48 -5.94 7.45 -24.45
CA TRP A 48 -5.36 6.96 -23.20
C TRP A 48 -6.41 7.01 -22.07
N PRO A 49 -6.55 5.96 -21.23
CA PRO A 49 -7.44 6.01 -20.08
C PRO A 49 -6.99 7.06 -19.05
N SER A 50 -7.91 7.52 -18.19
CA SER A 50 -7.51 8.25 -16.99
C SER A 50 -6.95 7.27 -15.96
N VAL A 51 -5.86 7.65 -15.29
CA VAL A 51 -5.21 6.84 -14.26
C VAL A 51 -5.10 7.64 -12.98
N ASP A 52 -5.59 7.06 -11.88
CA ASP A 52 -5.35 7.52 -10.52
C ASP A 52 -4.37 6.55 -9.84
N VAL A 53 -3.29 7.07 -9.26
CA VAL A 53 -2.28 6.30 -8.53
C VAL A 53 -2.41 6.63 -7.04
N ILE A 54 -2.67 5.62 -6.23
CA ILE A 54 -2.69 5.74 -4.76
C ILE A 54 -1.37 5.18 -4.22
N ILE A 55 -0.63 6.00 -3.49
CA ILE A 55 0.64 5.64 -2.85
C ILE A 55 0.41 5.61 -1.34
N PRO A 56 0.19 4.43 -0.73
CA PRO A 56 0.18 4.32 0.72
C PRO A 56 1.60 4.46 1.25
N CYS A 57 1.78 5.22 2.33
CA CYS A 57 3.06 5.32 3.02
C CYS A 57 2.89 5.22 4.55
N TYR A 58 3.83 4.55 5.20
CA TYR A 58 3.91 4.47 6.66
C TYR A 58 5.36 4.30 7.12
N ASN A 59 5.92 5.29 7.81
CA ASN A 59 7.29 5.29 8.31
C ASN A 59 8.38 5.10 7.24
N GLU A 60 8.13 5.58 6.01
CA GLU A 60 9.09 5.43 4.91
C GLU A 60 10.39 6.19 5.16
N ASP A 61 11.52 5.66 4.66
CA ASP A 61 12.75 6.45 4.55
C ASP A 61 12.50 7.60 3.55
N PRO A 62 12.80 8.86 3.91
CA PRO A 62 12.51 10.01 3.05
C PRO A 62 13.15 9.93 1.66
N ARG A 63 14.32 9.29 1.53
CA ARG A 63 15.00 9.14 0.23
C ARG A 63 14.29 8.10 -0.62
N THR A 64 13.82 7.01 -0.01
CA THR A 64 13.01 6.01 -0.70
C THR A 64 11.70 6.62 -1.20
N LEU A 65 11.00 7.37 -0.33
CA LEU A 65 9.76 8.06 -0.72
C LEU A 65 10.02 9.07 -1.85
N ALA A 66 11.08 9.88 -1.75
CA ALA A 66 11.43 10.84 -2.79
C ALA A 66 11.78 10.16 -4.12
N ALA A 67 12.51 9.04 -4.10
CA ALA A 67 12.84 8.27 -5.29
C ALA A 67 11.59 7.66 -5.94
N CYS A 68 10.64 7.17 -5.13
CA CYS A 68 9.35 6.66 -5.61
C CYS A 68 8.56 7.77 -6.32
N LEU A 69 8.37 8.93 -5.67
CA LEU A 69 7.65 10.06 -6.24
C LEU A 69 8.34 10.61 -7.49
N ALA A 70 9.68 10.68 -7.49
CA ALA A 70 10.43 11.09 -8.67
C ALA A 70 10.25 10.10 -9.83
N SER A 71 10.23 8.80 -9.55
CA SER A 71 9.96 7.80 -10.59
C SER A 71 8.56 7.99 -11.18
N ILE A 72 7.56 8.24 -10.34
CA ILE A 72 6.16 8.41 -10.75
C ILE A 72 5.95 9.74 -11.50
N ALA A 73 6.63 10.81 -11.09
CA ALA A 73 6.56 12.10 -11.77
C ALA A 73 7.17 12.07 -13.19
N ASN A 74 8.03 11.08 -13.47
CA ASN A 74 8.70 10.91 -14.77
C ASN A 74 8.05 9.80 -15.63
N GLN A 75 6.79 9.42 -15.37
CA GLN A 75 6.10 8.47 -16.25
C GLN A 75 5.80 9.09 -17.62
N ASP A 76 6.08 8.34 -18.69
CA ASP A 76 5.69 8.69 -20.05
C ASP A 76 4.25 8.23 -20.31
N TYR A 77 3.28 9.02 -19.84
CA TYR A 77 1.86 8.74 -19.98
C TYR A 77 1.13 9.95 -20.52
N SER A 78 0.58 9.84 -21.73
CA SER A 78 -0.08 10.95 -22.42
C SER A 78 -1.54 11.17 -22.00
N GLY A 79 -2.11 10.30 -21.15
CA GLY A 79 -3.46 10.44 -20.61
C GLY A 79 -3.52 11.26 -19.33
N THR A 80 -4.73 11.45 -18.80
CA THR A 80 -4.90 12.05 -17.46
C THR A 80 -4.27 11.15 -16.41
N PHE A 81 -3.39 11.73 -15.59
CA PHE A 81 -2.62 11.00 -14.57
C PHE A 81 -2.60 11.79 -13.27
N GLN A 82 -3.22 11.25 -12.22
CA GLN A 82 -3.31 11.88 -10.91
C GLN A 82 -2.69 10.98 -9.85
N VAL A 83 -2.01 11.57 -8.87
CA VAL A 83 -1.31 10.85 -7.81
C VAL A 83 -1.79 11.31 -6.45
N TYR A 84 -2.12 10.36 -5.58
CA TYR A 84 -2.56 10.58 -4.21
C TYR A 84 -1.57 9.90 -3.26
N LEU A 85 -0.82 10.69 -2.50
CA LEU A 85 0.03 10.18 -1.44
C LEU A 85 -0.77 10.11 -0.13
N VAL A 86 -0.89 8.91 0.45
CA VAL A 86 -1.72 8.64 1.64
C VAL A 86 -0.83 8.16 2.79
N ASP A 87 -0.56 9.06 3.74
CA ASP A 87 0.21 8.74 4.96
C ASP A 87 -0.70 8.13 6.04
N ASP A 88 -0.49 6.84 6.32
CA ASP A 88 -1.23 6.05 7.31
C ASP A 88 -0.72 6.28 8.75
N GLY A 89 -0.47 7.55 9.10
CA GLY A 89 -0.09 7.94 10.45
C GLY A 89 1.37 7.67 10.81
N SER A 90 2.30 7.93 9.88
CA SER A 90 3.74 7.80 10.11
C SER A 90 4.20 8.49 11.40
N GLY A 91 4.96 7.77 12.23
CA GLY A 91 5.62 8.30 13.41
C GLY A 91 6.84 9.17 13.08
N ASN A 92 7.46 8.98 11.92
CA ASN A 92 8.59 9.77 11.43
C ASN A 92 8.17 11.01 10.60
N ARG A 93 6.98 11.57 10.85
CA ARG A 93 6.40 12.70 10.09
C ARG A 93 7.36 13.85 9.77
N ASN A 94 8.15 14.29 10.75
CA ASN A 94 9.11 15.38 10.55
C ASN A 94 10.14 15.09 9.43
N ALA A 95 10.42 13.82 9.15
CA ALA A 95 11.35 13.39 8.12
C ALA A 95 10.68 13.32 6.73
N VAL A 96 9.39 12.96 6.65
CA VAL A 96 8.67 12.77 5.39
C VAL A 96 7.88 14.00 4.91
N ILE A 97 7.46 14.89 5.82
CA ILE A 97 6.77 16.15 5.50
C ILE A 97 7.49 16.99 4.42
N PRO A 98 8.83 17.17 4.46
CA PRO A 98 9.53 17.91 3.41
C PRO A 98 9.39 17.26 2.03
N VAL A 99 9.30 15.93 1.97
CA VAL A 99 9.08 15.19 0.74
C VAL A 99 7.65 15.37 0.25
N HIS A 100 6.65 15.37 1.15
CA HIS A 100 5.25 15.63 0.79
C HIS A 100 5.10 17.01 0.15
N HIS A 101 5.60 18.06 0.82
CA HIS A 101 5.54 19.43 0.32
C HIS A 101 6.23 19.65 -1.03
N ALA A 102 7.27 18.86 -1.35
CA ALA A 102 7.95 18.97 -2.64
C ALA A 102 7.07 18.57 -3.83
N TYR A 103 5.97 17.84 -3.59
CA TYR A 103 5.02 17.37 -4.60
C TYR A 103 3.58 17.84 -4.33
N GLU A 104 3.38 18.81 -3.43
CA GLU A 104 2.10 19.49 -3.27
C GLU A 104 1.92 20.49 -4.43
N GLY A 105 0.92 20.25 -5.28
CA GLY A 105 0.58 21.07 -6.45
C GLY A 105 -0.92 21.17 -6.64
#